data_AF-A0A3D4F871-F1
#
_entry.id   AF-A0A3D4F871-F1
#
_cell.length_a   1.000
_cell.length_b   1.000
_cell.length_c   1.000
_cell.angle_alpha   90.00
_cell.angle_beta   90.00
_cell.angle_gamma   90.00
#
_symmetry.space_group_name_H-M   'P 1'
#
loop_
_entity.id
_entity.type
_entity.pdbx_description
1 polymer ?
#
loop_
_entity_poly.entity_id
_entity_poly.type
_entity_poly.pdbx_seq_one_letter_code
_entity_poly.pdbx_strand_id
1 'polypeptide(L)'
;MDSAHSVEEWFVPLSEEKRTLREAYTELLAFGLKQEDIPLIIQMVENPKFDLPGIDIFHGSTDLRTHDFIHILLGRGVMIKDEAFVIGFTMGSTNRVTTTEERLFSLMTQYFYPKGYRFTSEDLQVYRNAVRLAYVSDCQPLAEVNFDSFLDQPLGQIREAIGLEVDLLKAYYQIEAKRYPHIPECNRNLIGF
;
A
#
# COMPACT_ATOMS: atom_id res chain seq x y z
N MET A 1 -11.73 21.99 -21.31
CA MET A 1 -10.47 21.21 -21.29
C MET A 1 -10.56 20.47 -19.97
N ASP A 2 -11.23 19.32 -19.95
CA ASP A 2 -11.62 18.71 -18.69
C ASP A 2 -11.49 17.19 -18.84
N SER A 3 -10.25 16.70 -18.76
CA SER A 3 -10.02 15.29 -18.45
C SER A 3 -10.19 15.15 -16.95
N ALA A 4 -11.41 14.80 -16.52
CA ALA A 4 -11.61 14.20 -15.22
C ALA A 4 -10.80 12.90 -15.19
N HIS A 5 -9.56 12.99 -14.71
CA HIS A 5 -8.75 11.80 -14.45
C HIS A 5 -9.51 10.95 -13.44
N SER A 6 -9.67 9.68 -13.76
CA SER A 6 -10.42 8.76 -12.92
C SER A 6 -9.53 8.30 -11.75
N VAL A 7 -10.11 7.92 -10.62
CA VAL A 7 -9.36 7.50 -9.42
C VAL A 7 -8.39 6.34 -9.71
N GLU A 8 -8.72 5.55 -10.73
CA GLU A 8 -7.94 4.43 -11.24
C GLU A 8 -6.59 4.87 -11.87
N GLU A 9 -6.50 6.11 -12.37
CA GLU A 9 -5.27 6.69 -12.91
C GLU A 9 -4.43 7.43 -11.84
N TRP A 10 -5.02 7.73 -10.70
CA TRP A 10 -4.36 8.49 -9.65
C TRP A 10 -3.26 7.68 -8.97
N PHE A 11 -2.10 8.32 -8.82
CA PHE A 11 -0.98 7.86 -7.99
C PHE A 11 0.03 9.01 -7.88
N VAL A 12 0.99 8.88 -6.95
CA VAL A 12 2.14 9.78 -6.86
C VAL A 12 3.41 8.98 -7.20
N PRO A 13 4.15 9.29 -8.28
CA PRO A 13 5.32 8.50 -8.66
C PRO A 13 6.45 8.62 -7.63
N LEU A 14 7.34 7.61 -7.58
CA LEU A 14 8.49 7.62 -6.68
C LEU A 14 9.48 8.78 -6.96
N SER A 15 9.55 9.30 -8.18
CA SER A 15 10.34 10.52 -8.50
C SER A 15 9.78 11.80 -7.90
N GLU A 16 8.52 11.82 -7.48
CA GLU A 16 7.96 13.00 -6.83
C GLU A 16 8.50 13.09 -5.41
N GLU A 17 9.47 13.99 -5.23
CA GLU A 17 10.16 14.19 -3.95
C GLU A 17 9.74 15.48 -3.24
N LYS A 18 9.21 16.47 -3.98
CA LYS A 18 9.09 17.85 -3.53
C LYS A 18 7.73 18.18 -2.96
N ARG A 19 6.68 17.57 -3.53
CA ARG A 19 5.32 17.71 -3.01
C ARG A 19 5.29 17.28 -1.55
N THR A 20 4.50 17.96 -0.75
CA THR A 20 4.30 17.59 0.66
C THR A 20 3.31 16.43 0.79
N LEU A 21 3.39 15.69 1.90
CA LEU A 21 2.41 14.63 2.19
C LEU A 21 0.97 15.17 2.24
N ARG A 22 0.77 16.35 2.82
CA ARG A 22 -0.54 17.03 2.88
C ARG A 22 -1.09 17.33 1.50
N GLU A 23 -0.28 17.85 0.59
CA GLU A 23 -0.72 18.17 -0.78
C GLU A 23 -1.14 16.92 -1.53
N ALA A 24 -0.31 15.87 -1.48
CA ALA A 24 -0.62 14.58 -2.12
C ALA A 24 -1.90 13.94 -1.55
N TYR A 25 -2.08 13.98 -0.23
CA TYR A 25 -3.27 13.44 0.42
C TYR A 25 -4.52 14.27 0.13
N THR A 26 -4.40 15.60 0.08
CA THR A 26 -5.53 16.48 -0.29
C THR A 26 -5.99 16.22 -1.72
N GLU A 27 -5.05 15.95 -2.62
CA GLU A 27 -5.36 15.54 -3.99
C GLU A 27 -6.10 14.20 -4.02
N LEU A 28 -5.62 13.17 -3.30
CA LEU A 28 -6.33 11.88 -3.17
C LEU A 28 -7.78 12.06 -2.72
N LEU A 29 -8.00 12.86 -1.67
CA LEU A 29 -9.34 13.13 -1.15
C LEU A 29 -10.25 13.82 -2.19
N ALA A 30 -9.68 14.65 -3.06
CA ALA A 30 -10.43 15.35 -4.11
C ALA A 30 -10.91 14.40 -5.23
N PHE A 31 -10.19 13.30 -5.49
CA PHE A 31 -10.63 12.27 -6.45
C PHE A 31 -11.80 11.44 -5.92
N GLY A 32 -12.05 11.48 -4.60
CA GLY A 32 -13.16 10.82 -3.95
C GLY A 32 -13.04 9.30 -4.07
N LEU A 33 -12.48 8.66 -3.05
CA LEU A 33 -12.56 7.20 -2.90
C LEU A 33 -14.03 6.80 -3.06
N LYS A 34 -14.37 6.14 -4.16
CA LYS A 34 -15.74 5.71 -4.41
C LYS A 34 -16.12 4.74 -3.30
N GLN A 35 -17.39 4.77 -2.90
CA GLN A 35 -17.95 4.00 -1.79
C GLN A 35 -17.75 2.48 -1.92
N GLU A 36 -17.37 2.02 -3.11
CA GLU A 36 -17.02 0.65 -3.42
C GLU A 36 -15.60 0.26 -2.98
N ASP A 37 -14.62 1.16 -2.90
CA ASP A 37 -13.23 0.87 -2.44
C ASP A 37 -13.09 0.98 -0.91
N ILE A 38 -14.00 1.73 -0.29
CA ILE A 38 -14.21 1.84 1.17
C ILE A 38 -14.34 0.47 1.92
N PRO A 39 -14.98 -0.59 1.41
CA PRO A 39 -15.13 -1.89 2.07
C PRO A 39 -13.82 -2.61 2.39
N LEU A 40 -12.74 -2.45 1.60
CA LEU A 40 -11.44 -3.06 1.88
C LEU A 40 -10.74 -2.33 3.03
N ILE A 41 -10.71 -1.00 2.97
CA ILE A 41 -10.06 -0.18 3.98
C ILE A 41 -10.84 -0.23 5.30
N ILE A 42 -12.18 -0.20 5.26
CA ILE A 42 -13.05 -0.44 6.41
C ILE A 42 -12.79 -1.82 7.03
N GLN A 43 -12.63 -2.89 6.24
CA GLN A 43 -12.36 -4.22 6.80
C GLN A 43 -11.00 -4.33 7.52
N MET A 44 -10.00 -3.54 7.12
CA MET A 44 -8.71 -3.49 7.81
C MET A 44 -8.75 -2.63 9.08
N VAL A 45 -9.53 -1.55 9.08
CA VAL A 45 -9.69 -0.62 10.21
C VAL A 45 -10.67 -1.14 11.27
N GLU A 46 -11.78 -1.75 10.85
CA GLU A 46 -12.93 -2.05 11.72
C GLU A 46 -13.03 -3.52 12.16
N ASN A 47 -12.03 -4.39 11.95
CA ASN A 47 -12.17 -5.80 12.31
C ASN A 47 -11.39 -6.21 13.58
N PRO A 48 -11.90 -5.87 14.79
CA PRO A 48 -11.36 -6.31 16.07
C PRO A 48 -11.57 -7.82 16.33
N LYS A 49 -12.20 -8.59 15.42
CA LYS A 49 -12.29 -10.06 15.53
C LYS A 49 -10.99 -10.78 15.25
N PHE A 50 -9.98 -10.04 14.80
CA PHE A 50 -8.64 -10.56 14.66
C PHE A 50 -7.75 -10.33 15.88
N ASP A 51 -8.20 -9.53 16.86
CA ASP A 51 -7.65 -9.59 18.20
C ASP A 51 -8.33 -10.75 18.93
N LEU A 52 -7.73 -11.94 18.86
CA LEU A 52 -8.09 -12.96 19.86
C LEU A 52 -7.66 -12.40 21.22
N PRO A 53 -8.48 -12.50 22.28
CA PRO A 53 -8.12 -12.00 23.58
C PRO A 53 -6.78 -12.61 24.05
N GLY A 54 -5.73 -11.80 24.05
CA GLY A 54 -4.35 -12.17 24.43
C GLY A 54 -3.39 -12.50 23.29
N ILE A 55 -3.75 -12.30 22.01
CA ILE A 55 -2.88 -12.50 20.84
C ILE A 55 -3.08 -11.33 19.86
N ASP A 56 -2.06 -10.49 19.64
CA ASP A 56 -2.00 -9.56 18.49
C ASP A 56 -1.77 -10.39 17.22
N ILE A 57 -2.81 -10.63 16.41
CA ILE A 57 -2.73 -11.55 15.25
C ILE A 57 -2.36 -10.81 13.95
N PHE A 58 -2.54 -9.49 13.87
CA PHE A 58 -2.24 -8.73 12.65
C PHE A 58 -1.31 -7.56 12.95
N HIS A 59 -0.02 -7.84 12.88
CA HIS A 59 0.98 -6.81 12.75
C HIS A 59 0.74 -6.01 11.45
N GLY A 60 0.49 -4.70 11.58
CA GLY A 60 0.27 -3.81 10.42
C GLY A 60 -1.16 -3.29 10.21
N SER A 61 -2.08 -3.43 11.18
CA SER A 61 -3.36 -2.70 11.16
C SER A 61 -3.11 -1.19 11.26
N THR A 62 -3.80 -0.41 10.44
CA THR A 62 -3.67 1.07 10.34
C THR A 62 -5.05 1.70 10.18
N ASP A 63 -5.17 2.98 10.53
CA ASP A 63 -6.36 3.76 10.18
C ASP A 63 -6.37 4.14 8.68
N LEU A 64 -7.53 4.56 8.16
CA LEU A 64 -7.73 4.91 6.74
C LEU A 64 -6.68 5.92 6.23
N ARG A 65 -6.39 6.93 7.05
CA ARG A 65 -5.52 8.05 6.67
C ARG A 65 -4.05 7.62 6.67
N THR A 66 -3.65 6.81 7.64
CA THR A 66 -2.33 6.17 7.65
C THR A 66 -2.14 5.27 6.44
N HIS A 67 -3.14 4.47 6.06
CA HIS A 67 -3.12 3.64 4.84
C HIS A 67 -2.93 4.49 3.56
N ASP A 68 -3.67 5.58 3.43
CA ASP A 68 -3.55 6.50 2.30
C ASP A 68 -2.16 7.16 2.21
N PHE A 69 -1.55 7.47 3.36
CA PHE A 69 -0.17 7.97 3.38
C PHE A 69 0.84 6.93 2.90
N ILE A 70 0.63 5.67 3.24
CA ILE A 70 1.51 4.58 2.81
C ILE A 70 1.43 4.41 1.28
N HIS A 71 0.24 4.50 0.68
CA HIS A 71 0.07 4.55 -0.78
C HIS A 71 0.93 5.62 -1.43
N ILE A 72 0.85 6.86 -0.92
CA ILE A 72 1.60 8.01 -1.43
C ILE A 72 3.12 7.78 -1.31
N LEU A 73 3.58 7.25 -0.16
CA LEU A 73 5.00 7.06 0.10
C LEU A 73 5.61 5.90 -0.70
N LEU A 74 4.87 4.80 -0.86
CA LEU A 74 5.27 3.67 -1.71
C LEU A 74 5.12 4.00 -3.20
N GLY A 75 4.47 5.11 -3.54
CA GLY A 75 4.21 5.51 -4.91
C GLY A 75 3.28 4.55 -5.64
N ARG A 76 2.22 4.13 -4.94
CA ARG A 76 1.19 3.21 -5.41
C ARG A 76 -0.14 3.97 -5.62
N GLY A 77 -0.93 3.49 -6.57
CA GLY A 77 -2.31 3.95 -6.78
C GLY A 77 -3.27 3.15 -5.90
N VAL A 78 -4.56 3.12 -6.25
CA VAL A 78 -5.61 2.46 -5.43
C VAL A 78 -6.27 1.26 -6.10
N MET A 79 -5.62 0.68 -7.13
CA MET A 79 -6.14 -0.52 -7.80
C MET A 79 -5.85 -1.79 -6.98
N ILE A 80 -6.53 -2.90 -7.28
CA ILE A 80 -6.42 -4.15 -6.50
C ILE A 80 -4.97 -4.62 -6.30
N LYS A 81 -4.10 -4.51 -7.32
CA LYS A 81 -2.68 -4.88 -7.17
C LYS A 81 -1.87 -3.87 -6.36
N ASP A 82 -2.24 -2.60 -6.42
CA ASP A 82 -1.64 -1.58 -5.59
C ASP A 82 -1.98 -1.83 -4.11
N GLU A 83 -3.25 -2.10 -3.81
CA GLU A 83 -3.72 -2.50 -2.48
C GLU A 83 -3.02 -3.77 -1.99
N ALA A 84 -2.92 -4.80 -2.84
CA ALA A 84 -2.19 -6.02 -2.49
C ALA A 84 -0.73 -5.73 -2.10
N PHE A 85 -0.07 -4.82 -2.84
CA PHE A 85 1.28 -4.40 -2.53
C PHE A 85 1.36 -3.60 -1.23
N VAL A 86 0.53 -2.57 -1.06
CA VAL A 86 0.53 -1.70 0.13
C VAL A 86 0.28 -2.49 1.40
N ILE A 87 -0.71 -3.39 1.38
CA ILE A 87 -1.02 -4.22 2.53
C ILE A 87 0.15 -5.17 2.83
N GLY A 88 0.69 -5.81 1.80
CA GLY A 88 1.83 -6.71 1.97
C GLY A 88 3.06 -6.00 2.53
N PHE A 89 3.39 -4.83 1.99
CA PHE A 89 4.54 -4.04 2.42
C PHE A 89 4.35 -3.53 3.85
N THR A 90 3.17 -3.00 4.18
CA THR A 90 2.84 -2.53 5.53
C THR A 90 3.02 -3.63 6.56
N MET A 91 2.45 -4.81 6.31
CA MET A 91 2.65 -5.96 7.19
C MET A 91 4.12 -6.33 7.30
N GLY A 92 4.80 -6.52 6.16
CA GLY A 92 6.20 -6.96 6.12
C GLY A 92 7.17 -6.03 6.86
N SER A 93 6.92 -4.72 6.81
CA SER A 93 7.77 -3.69 7.47
C SER A 93 7.81 -3.80 9.00
N THR A 94 6.86 -4.52 9.61
CA THR A 94 6.87 -4.74 11.07
C THR A 94 7.96 -5.70 11.54
N ASN A 95 8.65 -6.41 10.62
CA ASN A 95 9.62 -7.47 10.89
C ASN A 95 9.12 -8.59 11.84
N ARG A 96 7.80 -8.66 12.03
CA ARG A 96 7.13 -9.63 12.91
C ARG A 96 6.24 -10.60 12.16
N VAL A 97 6.10 -10.44 10.84
CA VAL A 97 5.24 -11.31 10.02
C VAL A 97 5.82 -12.73 9.96
N THR A 98 5.12 -13.64 10.62
CA THR A 98 5.35 -15.07 10.54
C THR A 98 4.70 -15.65 9.27
N THR A 99 5.19 -16.81 8.81
CA THR A 99 4.60 -17.55 7.67
C THR A 99 3.12 -17.91 7.89
N THR A 100 2.65 -17.90 9.13
CA THR A 100 1.26 -18.16 9.51
C THR A 100 0.36 -16.96 9.21
N GLU A 101 0.81 -15.73 9.48
CA GLU A 101 0.07 -14.50 9.19
C GLU A 101 -0.05 -14.25 7.67
N GLU A 102 1.02 -14.50 6.90
CA GLU A 102 1.00 -14.43 5.43
C GLU A 102 -0.04 -15.41 4.84
N ARG A 103 -0.16 -16.61 5.41
CA ARG A 103 -1.14 -17.63 4.99
C ARG A 103 -2.56 -17.30 5.44
N LEU A 104 -2.73 -16.78 6.65
CA LEU A 104 -4.04 -16.37 7.18
C LEU A 104 -4.62 -15.22 6.35
N PHE A 105 -3.81 -14.21 6.03
CA PHE A 105 -4.24 -13.10 5.17
C PHE A 105 -4.58 -13.57 3.74
N SER A 106 -3.79 -14.49 3.18
CA SER A 106 -4.09 -15.11 1.88
C SER A 106 -5.45 -15.84 1.87
N LEU A 107 -5.79 -16.52 2.98
CA LEU A 107 -7.08 -17.18 3.16
C LEU A 107 -8.22 -16.17 3.35
N MET A 108 -8.00 -15.11 4.14
CA MET A 108 -9.03 -14.09 4.40
C MET A 108 -9.41 -13.34 3.11
N THR A 109 -8.43 -12.90 2.34
CA THR A 109 -8.61 -12.15 1.07
C THR A 109 -9.29 -12.95 -0.02
N GLN A 110 -9.12 -14.28 -0.07
CA GLN A 110 -9.76 -15.11 -1.09
C GLN A 110 -11.21 -15.50 -0.76
N TYR A 111 -11.53 -15.69 0.52
CA TYR A 111 -12.80 -16.30 0.91
C TYR A 111 -13.78 -15.35 1.59
N PHE A 112 -13.28 -14.34 2.33
CA PHE A 112 -14.11 -13.49 3.19
C PHE A 112 -14.34 -12.09 2.62
N TYR A 113 -13.57 -11.66 1.62
CA TYR A 113 -13.79 -10.38 0.95
C TYR A 113 -15.03 -10.41 0.03
N PRO A 114 -15.71 -9.26 -0.16
CA PRO A 114 -16.79 -9.14 -1.13
C PRO A 114 -16.27 -9.52 -2.53
N LYS A 115 -17.12 -10.12 -3.37
CA LYS A 115 -16.66 -10.75 -4.64
C LYS A 115 -15.84 -9.83 -5.56
N GLY A 116 -16.06 -8.52 -5.54
CA GLY A 116 -15.31 -7.53 -6.33
C GLY A 116 -13.91 -7.21 -5.79
N TYR A 117 -13.59 -7.57 -4.55
CA TYR A 117 -12.36 -7.20 -3.84
C TYR A 117 -11.50 -8.41 -3.48
N ARG A 118 -11.88 -9.60 -3.98
CA ARG A 118 -11.12 -10.83 -3.71
C ARG A 118 -9.85 -10.85 -4.53
N PHE A 119 -8.73 -11.07 -3.85
CA PHE A 119 -7.46 -11.23 -4.51
C PHE A 119 -7.45 -12.49 -5.36
N THR A 120 -7.08 -12.32 -6.62
CA THR A 120 -6.72 -13.41 -7.51
C THR A 120 -5.40 -14.05 -7.06
N SER A 121 -5.02 -15.16 -7.70
CA SER A 121 -3.70 -15.76 -7.49
C SER A 121 -2.54 -14.82 -7.82
N GLU A 122 -2.75 -13.90 -8.76
CA GLU A 122 -1.73 -12.91 -9.14
C GLU A 122 -1.61 -11.80 -8.11
N ASP A 123 -2.74 -11.29 -7.59
CA ASP A 123 -2.75 -10.26 -6.55
C ASP A 123 -2.11 -10.79 -5.27
N LEU A 124 -2.40 -12.05 -4.91
CA LEU A 124 -1.70 -12.72 -3.83
C LEU A 124 -0.20 -12.85 -4.06
N GLN A 125 0.25 -13.02 -5.30
CA GLN A 125 1.68 -13.07 -5.58
C GLN A 125 2.34 -11.70 -5.37
N VAL A 126 1.69 -10.61 -5.79
CA VAL A 126 2.13 -9.23 -5.52
C VAL A 126 2.20 -8.99 -4.01
N TYR A 127 1.15 -9.33 -3.27
CA TYR A 127 1.11 -9.25 -1.81
C TYR A 127 2.30 -9.98 -1.16
N ARG A 128 2.53 -11.26 -1.50
CA ARG A 128 3.64 -12.04 -0.91
C ARG A 128 5.00 -11.49 -1.24
N ASN A 129 5.19 -10.97 -2.46
CA ASN A 129 6.44 -10.33 -2.81
C ASN A 129 6.65 -9.05 -2.00
N ALA A 130 5.59 -8.24 -1.81
CA ALA A 130 5.65 -7.01 -1.02
C ALA A 130 5.97 -7.28 0.45
N VAL A 131 5.37 -8.32 1.06
CA VAL A 131 5.71 -8.77 2.42
C VAL A 131 7.20 -9.07 2.53
N ARG A 132 7.74 -9.85 1.59
CA ARG A 132 9.17 -10.23 1.61
C ARG A 132 10.08 -9.04 1.35
N LEU A 133 9.68 -8.14 0.44
CA LEU A 133 10.42 -6.94 0.10
C LEU A 133 10.55 -6.02 1.32
N ALA A 134 9.45 -5.80 2.04
CA ALA A 134 9.45 -4.98 3.24
C ALA A 134 10.18 -5.64 4.41
N TYR A 135 10.07 -6.96 4.55
CA TYR A 135 10.80 -7.71 5.59
C TYR A 135 12.33 -7.62 5.45
N VAL A 136 12.83 -7.46 4.22
CA VAL A 136 14.27 -7.26 3.97
C VAL A 136 14.67 -5.79 3.86
N SER A 137 13.72 -4.87 3.95
CA SER A 137 14.00 -3.43 3.96
C SER A 137 14.24 -2.98 5.40
N ASP A 138 15.20 -2.08 5.59
CA ASP A 138 15.53 -1.53 6.92
C ASP A 138 14.62 -0.34 7.30
N CYS A 139 13.43 -0.23 6.69
CA CYS A 139 12.48 0.84 6.98
C CYS A 139 11.78 0.66 8.34
N GLN A 140 11.26 1.76 8.89
CA GLN A 140 10.41 1.71 10.08
C GLN A 140 9.13 0.92 9.78
N PRO A 141 8.54 0.25 10.79
CA PRO A 141 7.21 -0.34 10.68
C PRO A 141 6.20 0.72 10.23
N LEU A 142 5.73 0.65 8.99
CA LEU A 142 4.94 1.73 8.38
C LEU A 142 3.63 2.01 9.12
N ALA A 143 3.07 0.98 9.75
CA ALA A 143 1.87 1.09 10.57
C ALA A 143 2.08 1.87 11.89
N GLU A 144 3.31 1.98 12.37
CA GLU A 144 3.65 2.63 13.64
C GLU A 144 4.22 4.05 13.43
N VAL A 145 4.44 4.47 12.18
CA VAL A 145 4.98 5.80 11.86
C VAL A 145 3.95 6.89 12.18
N ASN A 146 4.37 7.89 12.95
CA ASN A 146 3.58 9.08 13.19
C ASN A 146 3.63 10.04 11.98
N PHE A 147 2.83 9.77 10.95
CA PHE A 147 2.79 10.60 9.74
C PHE A 147 2.29 12.03 9.96
N ASP A 148 1.57 12.30 11.04
CA ASP A 148 1.10 13.66 11.34
C ASP A 148 2.26 14.65 11.56
N SER A 149 3.42 14.19 12.04
CA SER A 149 4.62 15.04 12.14
C SER A 149 5.27 15.35 10.80
N PHE A 150 4.85 14.68 9.72
CA PHE A 150 5.44 14.77 8.38
C PHE A 150 4.56 15.47 7.35
N LEU A 151 3.35 15.92 7.71
CA LEU A 151 2.36 16.42 6.74
C LEU A 151 2.90 17.50 5.80
N ASP A 152 3.68 18.43 6.34
CA ASP A 152 4.23 19.56 5.59
C ASP A 152 5.67 19.30 5.10
N GLN A 153 6.17 18.07 5.24
CA GLN A 153 7.48 17.65 4.76
C GLN A 153 7.38 17.15 3.31
N PRO A 154 8.42 17.39 2.48
CA PRO A 154 8.51 16.82 1.13
C PRO A 154 8.57 15.28 1.17
N LEU A 155 7.88 14.61 0.25
CA LEU A 155 7.81 13.14 0.21
C LEU A 155 9.19 12.47 0.21
N GLY A 156 10.17 13.03 -0.52
CA GLY A 156 11.53 12.49 -0.54
C GLY A 156 12.17 12.44 0.85
N GLN A 157 11.98 13.51 1.64
CA GLN A 157 12.51 13.58 3.01
C GLN A 157 11.81 12.60 3.95
N ILE A 158 10.52 12.37 3.76
CA ILE A 158 9.77 11.40 4.57
C ILE A 158 10.25 9.99 4.27
N ARG A 159 10.39 9.63 2.99
CA ARG A 159 10.91 8.32 2.55
C ARG A 159 12.30 8.07 3.14
N GLU A 160 13.19 9.06 3.09
CA GLU A 160 14.51 8.96 3.72
C GLU A 160 14.42 8.81 5.25
N ALA A 161 13.60 9.63 5.92
CA ALA A 161 13.48 9.65 7.38
C ALA A 161 12.94 8.33 7.97
N ILE A 162 12.05 7.64 7.24
CA ILE A 162 11.50 6.34 7.65
C ILE A 162 12.35 5.16 7.13
N GLY A 163 13.45 5.41 6.41
CA GLY A 163 14.33 4.37 5.88
C GLY A 163 13.75 3.63 4.67
N LEU A 164 12.82 4.23 3.93
CA LEU A 164 12.23 3.61 2.74
C LEU A 164 13.23 3.64 1.57
N GLU A 165 13.69 2.46 1.17
CA GLU A 165 14.65 2.30 0.08
C GLU A 165 13.97 2.41 -1.30
N VAL A 166 13.96 3.62 -1.86
CA VAL A 166 13.33 3.89 -3.16
C VAL A 166 13.91 3.03 -4.28
N ASP A 167 15.21 2.76 -4.27
CA ASP A 167 15.87 1.92 -5.28
C ASP A 167 15.41 0.45 -5.20
N LEU A 168 15.15 -0.06 -4.00
CA LEU A 168 14.60 -1.40 -3.79
C LEU A 168 13.18 -1.51 -4.35
N LEU A 169 12.34 -0.49 -4.09
CA LEU A 169 11.00 -0.39 -4.67
C LEU A 169 11.05 -0.32 -6.20
N LYS A 170 11.92 0.53 -6.75
CA LYS A 170 12.13 0.67 -8.21
C LYS A 170 12.52 -0.67 -8.84
N ALA A 171 13.48 -1.39 -8.25
CA ALA A 171 13.89 -2.70 -8.76
C ALA A 171 12.72 -3.70 -8.77
N TYR A 172 11.90 -3.71 -7.71
CA TYR A 172 10.72 -4.56 -7.65
C TYR A 172 9.67 -4.16 -8.70
N TYR A 173 9.37 -2.87 -8.89
CA TYR A 173 8.38 -2.40 -9.86
C TYR A 173 8.75 -2.77 -11.30
N GLN A 174 10.04 -2.76 -11.64
CA GLN A 174 10.52 -3.27 -12.93
C GLN A 174 10.26 -4.76 -13.12
N ILE A 175 10.43 -5.57 -12.07
CA ILE A 175 10.16 -7.02 -12.11
C ILE A 175 8.64 -7.28 -12.22
N GLU A 176 7.84 -6.54 -11.46
CA GLU A 176 6.38 -6.62 -11.47
C GLU A 176 5.82 -6.26 -12.86
N ALA A 177 6.24 -5.13 -13.44
CA ALA A 177 5.82 -4.70 -14.77
C ALA A 177 6.18 -5.72 -15.87
N LYS A 178 7.37 -6.32 -15.81
CA LYS A 178 7.77 -7.40 -16.73
C LYS A 178 6.91 -8.65 -16.58
N ARG A 179 6.45 -8.95 -15.36
CA ARG A 179 5.58 -10.09 -15.07
C ARG A 179 4.14 -9.85 -15.54
N TYR A 180 3.66 -8.62 -15.40
CA TYR A 180 2.31 -8.21 -15.73
C TYR A 180 2.27 -7.07 -16.77
N PRO A 181 2.79 -7.29 -18.00
CA PRO A 181 2.95 -6.22 -18.99
C PRO A 181 1.64 -5.69 -19.55
N HIS A 182 0.53 -6.41 -19.34
CA HIS A 182 -0.81 -6.06 -19.82
C HIS A 182 -1.66 -5.38 -18.75
N ILE A 183 -1.13 -5.19 -17.54
CA ILE A 183 -1.86 -4.65 -16.40
C ILE A 183 -1.44 -3.19 -16.19
N PRO A 184 -2.32 -2.21 -16.42
CA PRO A 184 -1.95 -0.80 -16.44
C PRO A 184 -1.27 -0.32 -15.15
N GLU A 185 -1.81 -0.69 -13.99
CA GLU A 185 -1.29 -0.24 -12.69
C GLU A 185 0.14 -0.72 -12.42
N CYS A 186 0.50 -1.95 -12.85
CA CYS A 186 1.88 -2.45 -12.72
C CYS A 186 2.87 -1.68 -13.60
N ASN A 187 2.44 -1.21 -14.78
CA ASN A 187 3.30 -0.50 -15.72
C ASN A 187 3.38 1.00 -15.41
N ARG A 188 2.29 1.58 -14.90
CA ARG A 188 2.23 2.98 -14.43
C ARG A 188 3.29 3.27 -13.36
N ASN A 189 3.61 2.29 -12.52
CA ASN A 189 4.64 2.45 -11.49
C ASN A 189 6.02 2.74 -12.07
N LEU A 190 6.25 2.49 -13.37
CA LEU A 190 7.50 2.84 -14.06
C LEU A 190 7.59 4.31 -14.49
N ILE A 191 6.51 5.07 -14.37
CA ILE A 191 6.50 6.51 -14.64
C ILE A 191 7.32 7.22 -13.57
N GLY A 192 8.23 8.11 -14.00
CA GLY A 192 9.09 8.80 -13.04
C GLY A 192 10.19 7.90 -12.46
N PHE A 193 10.71 6.97 -13.26
CA PHE A 193 11.96 6.29 -12.96
C PHE A 193 13.17 7.20 -13.15
#